data_AF-A0A3D3QK18-F1
#
_entry.id   AF-A0A3D3QK18-F1
#
_cell.length_a   1.000
_cell.length_b   1.000
_cell.length_c   1.000
_cell.angle_alpha   90.00
_cell.angle_beta   90.00
_cell.angle_gamma   90.00
#
_symmetry.space_group_name_H-M   'P 1'
#
loop_
_entity.id
_entity.type
_entity.pdbx_description
1 polymer ?
#
loop_
_entity_poly.entity_id
_entity_poly.type
_entity_poly.pdbx_seq_one_letter_code
_entity_poly.pdbx_strand_id
1 'polypeptide(L)' 'FPIVLFGSSYWAGLLDWVHETMLGGGKISAEDMDLLLVTDDPAEATTHIVDRQQALLSDRAPSSGVVKRG' A
#
# COMPACT_ATOMS: atom_id res chain seq x y z
N PHE A 1 -4.67 -1.55 2.76
CA PHE A 1 -4.55 -2.39 1.55
C PHE A 1 -3.07 -2.44 1.21
N PRO A 2 -2.27 -3.37 1.77
CA PRO A 2 -0.87 -3.53 1.37
C PRO A 2 -0.80 -4.29 0.03
N ILE A 3 -0.05 -3.78 -0.94
CA ILE A 3 0.21 -4.45 -2.22
C ILE A 3 1.69 -4.81 -2.25
N VAL A 4 2.00 -6.10 -2.32
CA VAL A 4 3.38 -6.57 -2.41
C VAL A 4 3.60 -7.29 -3.74
N LEU A 5 4.63 -6.88 -4.47
CA LEU A 5 5.12 -7.51 -5.69
C LEU A 5 6.44 -8.22 -5.36
N PHE A 6 6.42 -9.55 -5.33
CA PHE A 6 7.59 -10.35 -5.00
C PHE A 6 8.38 -10.74 -6.25
N GLY A 7 9.71 -10.62 -6.22
CA GLY A 7 10.55 -10.87 -7.39
C GLY A 7 10.79 -9.61 -8.21
N SER A 8 11.70 -8.75 -7.79
CA SER A 8 11.94 -7.44 -8.41
C SER A 8 12.23 -7.53 -9.91
N SER A 9 13.09 -8.48 -10.30
CA SER A 9 13.45 -8.72 -11.70
C SER A 9 12.26 -9.11 -12.59
N TYR A 10 11.30 -9.86 -12.05
CA TYR A 10 10.11 -10.29 -12.79
C TYR A 10 9.18 -9.11 -13.05
N TRP A 11 9.03 -8.21 -12.08
CA TRP A 11 8.11 -7.07 -12.16
C TRP A 11 8.72 -5.81 -12.77
N ALA A 12 10.04 -5.73 -12.91
CA ALA A 12 10.75 -4.55 -13.41
C ALA A 12 10.15 -3.99 -14.70
N GLY A 13 9.98 -4.81 -15.73
CA GLY A 13 9.44 -4.34 -17.01
C GLY A 13 7.98 -3.84 -16.94
N LEU A 14 7.16 -4.39 -16.03
CA LEU A 14 5.82 -3.87 -15.79
C LEU A 14 5.88 -2.52 -15.08
N LEU A 15 6.73 -2.39 -14.07
CA LEU A 15 6.86 -1.16 -13.30
C LEU A 15 7.40 -0.02 -14.14
N ASP A 16 8.37 -0.30 -15.02
CA ASP A 16 8.86 0.65 -16.01
C ASP A 16 7.71 1.15 -16.90
N TRP A 17 6.88 0.24 -17.43
CA TRP A 17 5.73 0.63 -18.24
C TRP A 17 4.69 1.44 -17.47
N VAL A 18 4.39 1.07 -16.22
CA VAL A 18 3.48 1.82 -15.36
C VAL A 18 4.00 3.25 -15.13
N HIS A 19 5.29 3.39 -14.83
CA HIS A 19 5.92 4.69 -14.58
C HIS A 19 5.95 5.56 -15.86
N GLU A 20 6.38 5.01 -16.99
CA GLU A 20 6.51 5.77 -18.23
C GLU A 20 5.16 6.09 -18.88
N THR A 21 4.27 5.09 -18.95
CA THR A 21 3.02 5.21 -19.71
C THR A 21 1.85 5.65 -18.85
N MET A 22 1.61 4.99 -17.71
CA MET A 22 0.43 5.30 -16.89
C MET A 22 0.64 6.59 -16.11
N LEU A 23 1.75 6.71 -15.38
CA LEU A 23 2.06 7.93 -14.63
C LEU A 23 2.37 9.09 -15.59
N GLY A 24 3.25 8.87 -16.58
CA GLY A 24 3.54 9.89 -17.62
C GLY A 24 2.30 10.35 -18.39
N GLY A 25 1.32 9.46 -18.60
CA GLY A 25 0.04 9.76 -19.25
C GLY A 25 -1.06 10.33 -18.32
N GLY A 26 -0.74 10.57 -17.05
CA GLY A 26 -1.67 11.10 -16.04
C GLY A 26 -2.84 10.16 -15.73
N LYS A 27 -2.64 8.84 -15.85
CA LYS A 27 -3.67 7.82 -15.56
C LYS A 27 -3.67 7.38 -14.10
N ILE A 28 -2.57 7.64 -13.40
CA ILE A 28 -2.38 7.45 -11.97
C ILE A 28 -1.64 8.66 -11.41
N SER A 29 -1.75 8.87 -10.10
CA SER A 29 -0.94 9.82 -9.35
C SER A 29 0.42 9.21 -8.98
N ALA A 30 1.39 10.05 -8.60
CA ALA A 30 2.66 9.57 -8.07
C ALA A 30 2.46 8.78 -6.76
N GLU A 31 1.50 9.21 -5.94
CA GLU A 31 1.15 8.61 -4.65
C GLU A 31 0.59 7.18 -4.80
N ASP A 32 0.00 6.85 -5.95
CA ASP A 32 -0.45 5.48 -6.24
C ASP A 32 0.74 4.50 -6.33
N MET A 33 1.93 4.99 -6.67
CA MET A 33 3.14 4.16 -6.71
C MET A 33 3.66 3.82 -5.32
N ASP A 34 3.45 4.70 -4.35
CA ASP A 34 3.81 4.49 -2.95
C ASP A 34 2.96 3.41 -2.27
N LEU A 35 1.89 2.95 -2.92
CA LEU A 35 1.05 1.84 -2.46
C LEU A 35 1.71 0.47 -2.73
N LEU A 36 2.67 0.39 -3.65
CA LEU A 36 3.35 -0.84 -4.03
C LEU A 36 4.64 -1.02 -3.24
N LEU A 37 4.79 -2.16 -2.59
CA LEU A 37 6.09 -2.66 -2.15
C LEU A 37 6.60 -3.69 -3.15
N VAL A 38 7.79 -3.49 -3.69
CA VAL A 38 8.49 -4.47 -4.54
C VAL A 38 9.67 -5.00 -3.76
N THR A 39 9.76 -6.31 -3.57
CA THR A 39 10.81 -6.91 -2.74
C THR A 39 11.17 -8.33 -3.19
N ASP A 40 12.39 -8.74 -2.85
CA ASP A 40 12.87 -10.12 -2.95
C ASP A 40 13.04 -10.79 -1.57
N ASP A 41 12.74 -10.06 -0.49
CA ASP A 41 12.85 -10.53 0.89
C ASP A 41 11.46 -10.84 1.48
N PRO A 42 11.18 -12.11 1.83
CA PRO A 42 9.93 -12.47 2.48
C PRO A 42 9.72 -11.75 3.82
N ALA A 43 10.79 -11.44 4.56
CA ALA A 43 10.67 -10.75 5.85
C ALA A 43 10.17 -9.32 5.66
N GLU A 44 10.69 -8.60 4.66
CA GLU A 44 10.22 -7.27 4.29
C GLU A 44 8.75 -7.29 3.85
N ALA A 45 8.36 -8.25 3.01
CA ALA A 45 6.97 -8.44 2.57
C ALA A 45 6.01 -8.64 3.76
N THR A 46 6.37 -9.53 4.69
CA THR A 46 5.53 -9.81 5.87
C THR A 46 5.44 -8.61 6.80
N THR A 47 6.54 -7.91 7.03
CA THR A 47 6.59 -6.70 7.87
C THR A 47 5.64 -5.64 7.31
N HIS A 48 5.73 -5.36 6.02
CA HIS A 48 4.87 -4.37 5.36
C HIS A 48 3.37 -4.72 5.45
N ILE A 49 3.02 -5.99 5.28
CA ILE A 49 1.63 -6.46 5.40
C ILE A 49 1.11 -6.25 6.83
N VAL A 50 1.89 -6.65 7.84
CA VAL A 50 1.50 -6.54 9.25
C VAL A 50 1.34 -5.07 9.65
N ASP A 51 2.32 -4.22 9.32
CA ASP A 51 2.31 -2.80 9.67
C ASP A 51 1.08 -2.10 9.10
N ARG A 52 0.76 -2.35 7.82
CA ARG A 52 -0.43 -1.77 7.18
C ARG A 52 -1.73 -2.29 7.79
N GLN A 53 -1.79 -3.54 8.22
CA GLN A 53 -2.98 -4.06 8.91
C GLN A 53 -3.16 -3.41 10.28
N GLN A 54 -2.09 -3.23 11.06
CA GLN A 54 -2.15 -2.58 12.37
C GLN A 54 -2.59 -1.12 12.27
N ALA A 55 -2.10 -0.38 11.28
CA ALA A 55 -2.51 1.00 11.03
C ALA A 55 -4.01 1.12 10.74
N LEU A 56 -4.56 0.21 9.92
CA LEU A 56 -5.99 0.18 9.60
C LEU A 56 -6.87 -0.17 10.80
N LEU A 57 -6.41 -1.10 11.65
CA LEU A 57 -7.13 -1.47 12.87
C LEU A 57 -7.12 -0.33 13.89
N SER A 58 -6.04 0.44 13.95
CA SER A 58 -5.89 1.59 14.84
C SER A 58 -6.77 2.77 14.44
N ASP A 59 -6.92 3.03 13.13
CA ASP A 59 -7.77 4.10 12.59
C ASP A 59 -9.28 3.82 12.70
N ARG A 60 -9.65 2.54 12.82
CA ARG A 60 -11.06 2.10 12.91
C ARG A 60 -11.58 2.00 14.35
N ALA A 61 -10.78 2.36 15.36
CA ALA A 61 -11.23 2.41 16.75
C ALA A 61 -12.37 3.44 16.88
N PRO A 62 -13.55 3.08 17.44
CA PRO A 62 -14.73 3.93 17.35
C PRO A 62 -14.55 5.23 18.14
N SER A 63 -14.92 6.36 17.53
CA SER A 63 -15.30 7.56 18.27
C SER A 63 -16.44 7.17 19.21
N SER A 64 -16.11 6.94 20.48
CA SER A 64 -17.09 6.59 21.51
C SER A 64 -18.18 7.66 21.55
N GLY A 65 -19.40 7.25 21.22
CA GLY A 65 -20.57 8.12 21.23
C GLY A 65 -20.76 8.79 22.59
N VAL A 66 -21.08 10.08 22.54
CA VAL A 66 -21.51 10.88 23.67
C VAL A 66 -22.69 10.18 24.36
N VAL A 67 -22.48 9.69 25.58
CA VAL A 67 -23.57 9.30 26.48
C VAL A 67 -24.29 10.58 26.92
N LYS A 68 -25.42 10.90 26.29
CA LYS A 68 -26.38 11.84 26.89
C LYS A 68 -27.09 11.11 28.03
N ARG A 69 -26.69 11.39 29.27
CA ARG A 69 -27.42 11.02 30.47
C ARG A 69 -28.75 11.80 30.49
N GLY A 70 -29.86 11.07 30.46
CA GLY A 70 -31.17 11.55 30.89
C GLY A 70 -31.33 11.41 32.40
#